data_AF-A0A8T1RWL8-F1
#
_entry.id   AF-A0A8T1RWL8-F1
#
_cell.length_a   1.000
_cell.length_b   1.000
_cell.length_c   1.000
_cell.angle_alpha   90.00
_cell.angle_beta   90.00
_cell.angle_gamma   90.00
#
_symmetry.space_group_name_H-M   'P 1'
#
loop_
_entity.id
_entity.type
_entity.pdbx_description
1 polymer ?
#
loop_
_entity_poly.entity_id
_entity_poly.type
_entity_poly.pdbx_seq_one_letter_code
_entity_poly.pdbx_strand_id
1 'polypeptide(L)'
;QTSLRYNVLPKLCEAPFALEAHTVPKTCDSPRAHRTFDIAISISYTGKRPVSNMVIIDVKMLSGFIPVKTSVRNLEGHNHIHRTELSTNHVLLYMEQVSNVTQSFSFSVEQDFPVQSLKPALVKVYDYYETDEFAIAEYSAPCSKGGAEQSNV
;
A
#
# COMPACT_ATOMS: atom_id res chain seq x y z
N GLN A 1 3.96 -17.78 -30.10
CA GLN A 1 3.33 -17.33 -28.84
C GLN A 1 2.70 -15.97 -29.12
N THR A 2 1.42 -15.77 -28.79
CA THR A 2 0.69 -14.51 -29.02
C THR A 2 0.26 -13.95 -27.67
N SER A 3 0.55 -12.67 -27.40
CA SER A 3 0.20 -12.00 -26.14
C SER A 3 -0.68 -10.78 -26.45
N LEU A 4 -1.81 -10.68 -25.74
CA LEU A 4 -2.72 -9.53 -25.79
C LEU A 4 -2.58 -8.74 -24.48
N ARG A 5 -2.36 -7.44 -24.57
CA ARG A 5 -2.29 -6.52 -23.42
C ARG A 5 -3.30 -5.40 -23.63
N TYR A 6 -4.16 -5.17 -22.65
CA TYR A 6 -5.17 -4.11 -22.66
C TYR A 6 -5.40 -3.59 -21.25
N ASN A 7 -5.84 -2.33 -21.13
CA ASN A 7 -6.15 -1.70 -19.86
C ASN A 7 -7.59 -2.03 -19.45
N VAL A 8 -7.79 -2.41 -18.20
CA VAL A 8 -9.12 -2.67 -17.63
C VAL A 8 -9.28 -1.79 -16.41
N LEU A 9 -10.43 -1.11 -16.31
CA LEU A 9 -10.79 -0.42 -15.07
C LEU A 9 -10.91 -1.48 -13.96
N PRO A 10 -10.25 -1.34 -12.79
CA PRO A 10 -10.40 -2.29 -11.70
C PRO A 10 -11.88 -2.45 -11.38
N LYS A 11 -12.42 -3.64 -11.61
CA LYS A 11 -13.83 -3.91 -11.31
C LYS A 11 -14.00 -3.87 -9.80
N LEU A 12 -15.07 -3.25 -9.33
CA LEU A 12 -15.51 -3.28 -7.92
C LEU A 12 -15.97 -4.69 -7.45
N CYS A 13 -15.80 -5.72 -8.28
CA CYS A 13 -16.25 -7.09 -8.02
C CYS A 13 -15.24 -7.79 -7.10
N GLU A 14 -15.72 -8.17 -5.91
CA GLU A 14 -15.13 -9.10 -4.93
C GLU A 14 -13.65 -9.42 -5.14
N ALA A 15 -12.80 -8.40 -4.97
CA ALA A 15 -11.39 -8.67 -4.77
C ALA A 15 -11.28 -9.55 -3.51
N PRO A 16 -10.51 -10.65 -3.53
CA PRO A 16 -10.38 -11.54 -2.39
C PRO A 16 -9.64 -10.90 -1.21
N PHE A 17 -9.12 -9.68 -1.40
CA PHE A 17 -8.57 -8.84 -0.37
C PHE A 17 -9.30 -7.49 -0.37
N ALA A 18 -9.77 -7.07 0.81
CA ALA A 18 -10.12 -5.68 1.05
C ALA A 18 -8.85 -4.94 1.47
N LEU A 19 -8.45 -3.95 0.67
CA LEU A 19 -7.20 -3.20 0.82
C LEU A 19 -7.50 -1.70 0.83
N GLU A 20 -7.02 -1.03 1.86
CA GLU A 20 -7.04 0.43 1.96
C GLU A 20 -5.61 0.93 2.24
N ALA A 21 -5.22 2.01 1.56
CA ALA A 21 -3.95 2.67 1.79
C ALA A 21 -4.15 4.19 1.86
N HIS A 22 -3.62 4.83 2.90
CA HIS A 22 -3.68 6.27 3.06
C HIS A 22 -2.44 6.78 3.80
N THR A 23 -2.21 8.10 3.77
CA THR A 23 -1.08 8.72 4.47
C THR A 23 -1.50 9.31 5.81
N VAL A 24 -0.59 9.31 6.76
CA VAL A 24 -0.75 9.93 8.08
C VAL A 24 0.40 10.93 8.30
N PRO A 25 0.12 12.22 8.52
CA PRO A 25 -1.19 12.87 8.49
C PRO A 25 -1.83 12.85 7.09
N LYS A 26 -3.14 13.05 7.02
CA LYS A 26 -3.87 13.18 5.73
C LYS A 26 -3.64 14.53 5.08
N THR A 27 -3.43 15.56 5.89
CA THR A 27 -3.24 16.95 5.45
C THR A 27 -1.81 17.40 5.67
N CYS A 28 -1.42 18.42 4.92
CA CYS A 28 -0.08 18.99 4.94
C CYS A 28 -0.01 20.29 5.77
N ASP A 29 -0.70 20.31 6.91
CA ASP A 29 -0.78 21.52 7.75
C ASP A 29 0.52 21.80 8.50
N SER A 30 1.38 20.79 8.64
CA SER A 30 2.67 20.92 9.29
C SER A 30 3.82 20.93 8.28
N PRO A 31 4.88 21.76 8.48
CA PRO A 31 6.06 21.76 7.61
C PRO A 31 6.77 20.41 7.52
N ARG A 32 6.60 19.56 8.54
CA ARG A 32 7.18 18.21 8.59
C ARG A 32 6.49 17.23 7.65
N ALA A 33 5.17 17.36 7.46
CA ALA A 33 4.38 16.49 6.59
C ALA A 33 4.81 16.56 5.10
N HIS A 34 5.50 17.64 4.70
CA HIS A 34 6.10 17.75 3.37
C HIS A 34 7.29 16.81 3.15
N ARG A 35 8.05 16.51 4.22
CA ARG A 35 9.30 15.77 4.15
C ARG A 35 9.21 14.37 4.71
N THR A 36 8.33 14.16 5.67
CA THR A 36 8.18 12.87 6.35
C THR A 36 6.72 12.64 6.71
N PHE A 37 6.20 11.48 6.37
CA PHE A 37 4.86 11.03 6.73
C PHE A 37 4.83 9.50 6.77
N ASP A 38 3.78 8.94 7.35
CA ASP A 38 3.58 7.51 7.40
C ASP A 38 2.62 7.06 6.31
N ILE A 39 2.88 5.88 5.75
CA ILE A 39 1.94 5.17 4.88
C ILE A 39 1.23 4.15 5.78
N ALA A 40 -0.07 4.30 5.95
CA ALA A 40 -0.92 3.38 6.69
C ALA A 40 -1.68 2.47 5.71
N ILE A 41 -1.60 1.17 5.96
CA ILE A 41 -2.21 0.13 5.13
C ILE A 41 -3.09 -0.73 6.01
N SER A 42 -4.32 -0.97 5.55
CA SER A 42 -5.28 -1.87 6.16
C SER A 42 -5.65 -2.96 5.18
N ILE A 43 -5.56 -4.21 5.61
CA ILE A 43 -5.80 -5.39 4.80
C ILE A 43 -6.69 -6.39 5.54
N SER A 44 -7.64 -7.00 4.83
CA SER A 44 -8.35 -8.20 5.27
C SER A 44 -8.66 -9.11 4.08
N TYR A 45 -8.81 -10.40 4.34
CA TYR A 45 -9.17 -11.40 3.34
C TYR A 45 -10.69 -11.57 3.28
N THR A 46 -11.26 -11.33 2.11
CA THR A 46 -12.70 -11.44 1.79
C THR A 46 -12.95 -12.50 0.70
N GLY A 47 -11.96 -13.35 0.43
CA GLY A 47 -12.07 -14.42 -0.56
C GLY A 47 -12.92 -15.60 -0.08
N LYS A 48 -12.89 -16.69 -0.85
CA LYS A 48 -13.75 -17.87 -0.63
C LYS A 48 -13.28 -18.75 0.54
N ARG A 49 -12.02 -18.63 0.93
CA ARG A 49 -11.38 -19.43 2.00
C ARG A 49 -11.55 -18.74 3.36
N PRO A 50 -11.47 -19.46 4.49
CA PRO A 50 -11.50 -18.82 5.80
C PRO A 50 -10.27 -17.93 6.08
N VAL A 51 -9.13 -18.28 5.51
CA VAL A 51 -7.85 -17.54 5.58
C VAL A 51 -7.12 -17.67 4.24
N SER A 52 -6.28 -16.68 3.91
CA SER A 52 -5.37 -16.77 2.77
C SER A 52 -4.16 -17.68 3.06
N ASN A 53 -3.37 -17.98 2.03
CA ASN A 53 -2.01 -18.47 2.22
C ASN A 53 -1.05 -17.29 2.52
N MET A 54 0.24 -17.48 2.24
CA MET A 54 1.25 -16.43 2.25
C MET A 54 0.87 -15.30 1.29
N VAL A 55 0.83 -14.08 1.82
CA VAL A 55 0.47 -12.86 1.09
C VAL A 55 1.69 -11.97 0.96
N ILE A 56 1.87 -11.40 -0.22
CA ILE A 56 2.88 -10.38 -0.47
C ILE A 56 2.18 -9.03 -0.66
N ILE A 57 2.65 -8.04 0.09
CA ILE A 57 2.22 -6.66 -0.01
C ILE A 57 3.36 -5.88 -0.66
N ASP A 58 3.15 -5.46 -1.90
CA ASP A 58 4.05 -4.65 -2.69
C ASP A 58 3.62 -3.18 -2.63
N VAL A 59 4.36 -2.39 -1.86
CA VAL A 59 4.14 -0.96 -1.70
C VAL A 59 5.11 -0.20 -2.59
N LYS A 60 4.60 0.40 -3.66
CA LYS A 60 5.39 1.28 -4.51
C LYS A 60 5.57 2.65 -3.84
N MET A 61 6.79 3.16 -3.80
CA MET A 61 7.08 4.50 -3.27
C MET A 61 6.64 5.61 -4.23
N LEU A 62 6.25 6.76 -3.66
CA LEU A 62 6.09 7.99 -4.41
C LEU A 62 7.44 8.45 -4.98
N SER A 63 7.42 9.09 -6.14
CA SER A 63 8.64 9.61 -6.75
C SER A 63 9.32 10.64 -5.84
N GLY A 64 10.62 10.46 -5.57
CA GLY A 64 11.39 11.32 -4.68
C GLY A 64 11.28 10.97 -3.20
N PHE A 65 10.59 9.89 -2.84
CA PHE A 65 10.48 9.40 -1.48
C PHE A 65 11.15 8.04 -1.32
N ILE A 66 11.76 7.83 -0.15
CA ILE A 66 12.39 6.57 0.26
C ILE A 66 11.79 6.10 1.58
N PRO A 67 11.69 4.77 1.79
CA PRO A 67 11.20 4.25 3.06
C PRO A 67 12.26 4.38 4.16
N VAL A 68 11.81 4.78 5.35
CA VAL A 68 12.69 4.80 6.52
C VAL A 68 12.96 3.35 6.95
N LYS A 69 14.22 2.92 6.79
CA LYS A 69 14.61 1.51 6.96
C LYS A 69 14.26 0.93 8.33
N THR A 70 14.39 1.73 9.39
CA THR A 70 14.10 1.29 10.77
C THR A 70 12.60 1.08 10.98
N SER A 71 11.73 1.97 10.47
CA SER A 71 10.29 1.79 10.60
C SER A 71 9.79 0.56 9.85
N VAL A 72 10.36 0.26 8.68
CA VAL A 72 9.99 -0.95 7.93
C VAL A 72 10.42 -2.21 8.68
N ARG A 73 11.66 -2.25 9.20
CA ARG A 73 12.15 -3.41 9.97
C ARG A 73 11.37 -3.65 11.25
N ASN A 74 10.85 -2.60 11.89
CA ASN A 74 10.02 -2.74 13.08
C ASN A 74 8.70 -3.46 12.80
N LEU A 75 8.27 -3.55 11.53
CA LEU A 75 7.10 -4.35 11.16
C LEU A 75 7.38 -5.86 11.22
N GLU A 76 8.63 -6.30 11.11
CA GLU A 76 8.97 -7.72 11.25
C GLU A 76 8.59 -8.23 12.65
N GLY A 77 7.87 -9.35 12.68
CA GLY A 77 7.36 -9.94 13.92
C GLY A 77 6.06 -9.31 14.45
N HIS A 78 5.56 -8.23 13.84
CA HIS A 78 4.25 -7.65 14.16
C HIS A 78 3.22 -8.02 13.09
N ASN A 79 1.95 -8.18 13.48
CA ASN A 79 0.83 -8.42 12.56
C ASN A 79 1.11 -9.56 11.54
N HIS A 80 1.71 -10.67 11.97
CA HIS A 80 2.05 -11.81 11.11
C HIS A 80 2.99 -11.50 9.92
N ILE A 81 3.69 -10.36 9.95
CA ILE A 81 4.72 -10.01 8.96
C ILE A 81 6.00 -10.77 9.33
N HIS A 82 6.33 -11.79 8.54
CA HIS A 82 7.50 -12.64 8.79
C HIS A 82 8.79 -12.00 8.28
N ARG A 83 8.71 -11.27 7.17
CA ARG A 83 9.88 -10.68 6.51
C ARG A 83 9.52 -9.38 5.81
N THR A 84 10.47 -8.46 5.77
CA THR A 84 10.41 -7.25 4.96
C THR A 84 11.58 -7.18 3.99
N GLU A 85 11.33 -6.72 2.78
CA GLU A 85 12.38 -6.45 1.79
C GLU A 85 12.25 -5.03 1.25
N LEU A 86 13.41 -4.38 1.12
CA LEU A 86 13.52 -3.05 0.53
C LEU A 86 14.18 -3.20 -0.84
N SER A 87 13.40 -2.93 -1.88
CA SER A 87 13.90 -2.72 -3.24
C SER A 87 13.98 -1.21 -3.50
N THR A 88 14.64 -0.79 -4.59
CA THR A 88 14.96 0.63 -4.86
C THR A 88 13.77 1.57 -4.70
N ASN A 89 12.58 1.18 -5.18
CA ASN A 89 11.37 2.00 -5.11
C ASN A 89 10.17 1.23 -4.53
N HIS A 90 10.41 0.07 -3.94
CA HIS A 90 9.35 -0.84 -3.49
C HIS A 90 9.68 -1.38 -2.11
N VAL A 91 8.67 -1.44 -1.25
CA VAL A 91 8.72 -2.17 0.02
C VAL A 91 7.87 -3.42 -0.14
N LEU A 92 8.47 -4.59 0.04
CA LEU A 92 7.76 -5.86 0.03
C LEU A 92 7.59 -6.36 1.46
N LEU A 93 6.36 -6.64 1.86
CA LEU A 93 6.04 -7.24 3.15
C LEU A 93 5.49 -8.65 2.92
N TYR A 94 6.07 -9.63 3.62
CA TYR A 94 5.67 -11.02 3.55
C TYR A 94 4.86 -11.37 4.78
N MET A 95 3.56 -11.58 4.59
CA MET A 95 2.65 -12.03 5.64
C MET A 95 2.38 -13.52 5.48
N GLU A 96 2.43 -14.26 6.57
CA GLU A 96 2.20 -15.72 6.54
C GLU A 96 0.77 -16.07 6.13
N GLN A 97 -0.20 -15.29 6.61
CA GLN A 97 -1.61 -15.41 6.27
C GLN A 97 -2.37 -14.12 6.60
N VAL A 98 -3.50 -13.93 5.94
CA VAL A 98 -4.46 -12.86 6.20
C VAL A 98 -5.83 -13.50 6.39
N SER A 99 -6.49 -13.17 7.49
CA SER A 99 -7.86 -13.62 7.79
C SER A 99 -8.88 -12.53 7.45
N ASN A 100 -10.15 -12.81 7.73
CA ASN A 100 -11.22 -11.81 7.63
C ASN A 100 -11.11 -10.68 8.67
N VAL A 101 -10.17 -10.74 9.61
CA VAL A 101 -9.90 -9.66 10.56
C VAL A 101 -8.98 -8.64 9.91
N THR A 102 -9.39 -7.37 9.95
CA THR A 102 -8.59 -6.25 9.42
C THR A 102 -7.31 -6.09 10.22
N GLN A 103 -6.19 -6.18 9.52
CA GLN A 103 -4.86 -5.92 10.06
C GLN A 103 -4.37 -4.60 9.50
N SER A 104 -3.92 -3.72 10.40
CA SER A 104 -3.43 -2.40 10.04
C SER A 104 -1.99 -2.23 10.51
N PHE A 105 -1.16 -1.65 9.66
CA PHE A 105 0.22 -1.33 9.97
C PHE A 105 0.65 -0.09 9.18
N SER A 106 1.72 0.53 9.63
CA SER A 106 2.27 1.71 8.98
C SER A 106 3.78 1.75 9.07
N PHE A 107 4.40 2.41 8.11
CA PHE A 107 5.83 2.73 8.16
C PHE A 107 6.07 4.13 7.60
N SER A 108 7.16 4.75 8.05
CA SER A 108 7.52 6.10 7.67
C SER A 108 8.25 6.13 6.35
N VAL A 109 7.99 7.18 5.58
CA VAL A 109 8.75 7.53 4.38
C VAL A 109 9.32 8.94 4.53
N GLU A 110 10.46 9.18 3.93
CA GLU A 110 11.11 10.49 3.90
C GLU A 110 11.43 10.92 2.47
N GLN A 111 11.45 12.23 2.27
CA GLN A 111 11.77 12.82 0.98
C GLN A 111 13.28 12.82 0.76
N ASP A 112 13.72 12.12 -0.28
CA ASP A 112 15.12 12.11 -0.74
C ASP A 112 15.40 13.33 -1.61
N PHE A 113 14.52 13.60 -2.58
CA PHE A 113 14.61 14.78 -3.44
C PHE A 113 13.23 15.37 -3.77
N PRO A 114 13.15 16.70 -3.98
CA PRO A 114 11.90 17.36 -4.30
C PRO A 114 11.38 16.97 -5.68
N VAL A 115 10.12 16.57 -5.74
CA VAL A 115 9.39 16.30 -6.98
C VAL A 115 8.13 17.15 -6.99
N GLN A 116 7.89 17.83 -8.11
CA GLN A 116 6.67 18.59 -8.33
C GLN A 116 5.56 17.68 -8.88
N SER A 117 4.30 17.99 -8.55
CA SER A 117 3.12 17.27 -9.07
C SER A 117 3.17 15.76 -8.82
N LEU A 118 3.29 15.39 -7.53
CA LEU A 118 3.26 13.99 -7.09
C LEU A 118 1.99 13.29 -7.58
N LYS A 119 2.17 12.19 -8.30
CA LYS A 119 1.09 11.28 -8.68
C LYS A 119 0.84 10.27 -7.56
N PRO A 120 -0.40 9.75 -7.42
CA PRO A 120 -0.66 8.63 -6.53
C PRO A 120 0.25 7.44 -6.84
N ALA A 121 0.61 6.69 -5.79
CA ALA A 121 1.36 5.45 -5.90
C ALA A 121 0.48 4.26 -5.54
N LEU A 122 0.86 3.08 -6.03
CA LEU A 122 0.08 1.86 -5.91
C LEU A 122 0.57 1.01 -4.74
N VAL A 123 -0.37 0.44 -4.01
CA VAL A 123 -0.18 -0.71 -3.13
C VAL A 123 -0.86 -1.89 -3.77
N LYS A 124 -0.11 -2.98 -3.99
CA LYS A 124 -0.64 -4.23 -4.52
C LYS A 124 -0.50 -5.31 -3.46
N VAL A 125 -1.58 -6.04 -3.23
CA VAL A 125 -1.62 -7.22 -2.36
C VAL A 125 -1.96 -8.41 -3.22
N TYR A 126 -1.26 -9.54 -3.04
CA TYR A 126 -1.56 -10.77 -3.75
C TYR A 126 -1.17 -12.01 -2.96
N ASP A 127 -1.93 -13.09 -3.14
CA ASP A 127 -1.57 -14.42 -2.64
C ASP A 127 -0.39 -14.95 -3.47
N TYR A 128 0.61 -15.51 -2.79
CA TYR A 128 1.82 -16.01 -3.45
C TYR A 128 1.57 -17.25 -4.33
N TYR A 129 0.57 -18.07 -3.98
CA TYR A 129 0.26 -19.32 -4.68
C TYR A 129 -0.92 -19.16 -5.64
N GLU A 130 -1.88 -18.29 -5.32
CA GLU A 130 -3.06 -18.02 -6.15
C GLU A 130 -2.93 -16.68 -6.86
N THR A 131 -2.30 -16.66 -8.05
CA THR A 131 -1.94 -15.41 -8.75
C THR A 131 -3.13 -14.57 -9.20
N ASP A 132 -4.32 -15.16 -9.25
CA ASP A 132 -5.58 -14.48 -9.58
C ASP A 132 -6.21 -13.79 -8.36
N GLU A 133 -5.74 -14.10 -7.14
CA GLU A 133 -6.19 -13.45 -5.91
C GLU A 133 -5.31 -12.24 -5.58
N PHE A 134 -5.76 -11.04 -5.98
CA PHE A 134 -5.06 -9.79 -5.68
C PHE A 134 -6.01 -8.61 -5.49
N ALA A 135 -5.51 -7.56 -4.84
CA ALA A 135 -6.14 -6.25 -4.76
C ALA A 135 -5.11 -5.15 -4.99
N ILE A 136 -5.58 -4.00 -5.48
CA ILE A 136 -4.76 -2.82 -5.73
C ILE A 136 -5.48 -1.63 -5.11
N ALA A 137 -4.74 -0.82 -4.35
CA ALA A 137 -5.18 0.46 -3.83
C ALA A 137 -4.18 1.55 -4.21
N GLU A 138 -4.66 2.78 -4.29
CA GLU A 138 -3.82 3.95 -4.52
C GLU A 138 -3.72 4.76 -3.22
N TYR A 139 -2.54 5.33 -2.97
CA TYR A 139 -2.36 6.33 -1.92
C TYR A 139 -1.69 7.57 -2.51
N SER A 140 -2.05 8.72 -1.97
CA SER A 140 -1.55 10.02 -2.41
C SER A 140 -0.75 10.68 -1.30
N ALA A 141 0.25 11.47 -1.68
CA ALA A 141 0.99 12.28 -0.71
C ALA A 141 0.02 13.23 0.02
N PRO A 142 0.26 13.53 1.32
CA PRO A 142 -0.60 14.44 2.09
C PRO A 142 -0.67 15.86 1.52
N CYS A 143 0.33 16.25 0.73
CA CYS A 143 0.45 17.56 0.10
C CYS A 143 0.12 17.54 -1.40
N SER A 144 -0.47 16.45 -1.92
CA SER A 144 -0.91 16.38 -3.30
C SER A 144 -2.14 17.28 -3.50
N LYS A 145 -2.15 18.09 -4.57
CA LYS A 145 -3.22 19.07 -4.85
C LYS A 145 -4.54 18.45 -5.34
N GLY A 146 -4.83 17.19 -5.00
CA GLY A 146 -5.89 16.38 -5.61
C GLY A 146 -6.90 15.78 -4.63
N GLY A 147 -7.29 16.51 -3.58
CA GLY A 147 -8.21 16.00 -2.55
C GLY A 147 -9.08 17.07 -1.91
N ALA A 148 -9.68 17.94 -2.71
CA ALA A 148 -10.88 18.68 -2.32
C ALA A 148 -12.03 18.21 -3.22
N GLU A 149 -12.47 16.97 -3.04
CA GLU A 149 -13.74 16.52 -3.58
C GLU A 149 -14.76 16.52 -2.43
N GLN A 150 -15.62 17.54 -2.50
CA GLN A 150 -16.75 17.75 -1.62
C GLN A 150 -17.70 16.56 -1.75
N SER A 151 -17.86 15.77 -0.69
CA SER A 151 -19.09 15.00 -0.51
C SER A 151 -20.13 15.92 0.11
N ASN A 152 -21.02 16.42 -0.73
CA ASN A 152 -22.27 17.07 -0.32
C ASN A 152 -23.07 16.11 0.58
N VAL A 153 -23.42 16.56 1.78
CA VAL A 153 -24.76 16.45 2.38
C VAL A 153 -25.07 17.75 3.10
#